data_AF-A0A2V8MYS5-F1
#
_entry.id   AF-A0A2V8MYS5-F1
#
_cell.length_a   1.000
_cell.length_b   1.000
_cell.length_c   1.000
_cell.angle_alpha   90.00
_cell.angle_beta   90.00
_cell.angle_gamma   90.00
#
_symmetry.space_group_name_H-M   'P 1'
#
loop_
_entity.id
_entity.type
_entity.pdbx_description
1 polymer ?
#
loop_
_entity_poly.entity_id
_entity_poly.type
_entity_poly.pdbx_seq_one_letter_code
_entity_poly.pdbx_strand_id
1 'polypeptide(L)'
;MKTIRIAVVSALMIAAVVFASLSLAGPAVRQYGPFPSTSPDSGTCGNDWAEDSFDRHFKVNTSPNPDGTYTVVEEFKKGTFVTNLGPSPGGCETNLGGTVAAGLTGKMDGSFTIIVSGGNFNPNGTCPAVCTTKGFIASVFGPTATYDIPTFLFHYNANNNGDWKNASSNRGGDRGDITGGP
;
A
#
# COMPACT_ATOMS: atom_id res chain seq x y z
N MET A 1 -3.63 49.17 76.63
CA MET A 1 -2.47 49.07 75.70
C MET A 1 -2.64 47.84 74.82
N LYS A 2 -2.92 48.01 73.52
CA LYS A 2 -2.51 47.09 72.44
C LYS A 2 -2.89 47.71 71.09
N THR A 3 -1.87 48.21 70.42
CA THR A 3 -1.87 48.74 69.05
C THR A 3 -2.04 47.57 68.06
N ILE A 4 -3.00 47.65 67.14
CA ILE A 4 -3.11 46.73 66.00
C ILE A 4 -2.49 47.41 64.78
N ARG A 5 -1.43 46.81 64.26
CA ARG A 5 -0.74 47.21 63.02
C ARG A 5 -1.39 46.49 61.84
N ILE A 6 -1.81 47.25 60.84
CA ILE A 6 -2.31 46.75 59.56
C ILE A 6 -1.09 46.24 58.76
N ALA A 7 -1.10 44.96 58.40
CA ALA A 7 -0.17 44.39 57.43
C ALA A 7 -0.94 44.19 56.12
N VAL A 8 -0.57 44.96 55.09
CA VAL A 8 -1.03 44.75 53.71
C VAL A 8 -0.19 43.61 53.13
N VAL A 9 -0.82 42.48 52.84
CA VAL A 9 -0.19 41.37 52.11
C VAL A 9 -0.62 41.47 50.66
N SER A 10 0.30 41.86 49.78
CA SER A 10 0.13 41.87 48.34
C SER A 10 -0.01 40.44 47.82
N ALA A 11 -1.15 40.13 47.19
CA ALA A 11 -1.39 38.85 46.54
C ALA A 11 -0.73 38.85 45.14
N LEU A 12 0.31 38.02 44.98
CA LEU A 12 0.90 37.71 43.68
C LEU A 12 0.05 36.62 43.01
N MET A 13 -0.76 36.97 42.01
CA MET A 13 -1.50 36.00 41.19
C MET A 13 -0.57 35.40 40.13
N ILE A 14 -0.14 34.16 40.31
CA ILE A 14 0.53 33.37 39.28
C ILE A 14 -0.57 32.70 38.43
N ALA A 15 -0.81 33.20 37.23
CA ALA A 15 -1.67 32.54 36.25
C ALA A 15 -0.91 31.34 35.67
N ALA A 16 -1.23 30.13 36.11
CA ALA A 16 -0.72 28.90 35.51
C ALA A 16 -1.43 28.67 34.16
N VAL A 17 -0.72 28.92 33.06
CA VAL A 17 -1.20 28.59 31.71
C VAL A 17 -0.94 27.10 31.50
N VAL A 18 -2.00 26.29 31.62
CA VAL A 18 -1.94 24.86 31.29
C VAL A 18 -1.96 24.74 29.77
N PHE A 19 -0.80 24.51 29.15
CA PHE A 19 -0.73 24.06 27.77
C PHE A 19 -1.20 22.59 27.73
N ALA A 20 -2.49 22.39 27.41
CA ALA A 20 -2.97 21.07 27.02
C ALA A 20 -2.34 20.71 25.67
N SER A 21 -1.38 19.78 25.68
CA SER A 21 -0.87 19.17 24.47
C SER A 21 -1.98 18.32 23.84
N LEU A 22 -2.69 18.89 22.87
CA LEU A 22 -3.55 18.13 21.97
C LEU A 22 -2.64 17.22 21.13
N SER A 23 -2.46 15.98 21.57
CA SER A 23 -1.97 14.92 20.70
C SER A 23 -3.01 14.71 19.61
N LEU A 24 -2.77 15.26 18.42
CA LEU A 24 -3.50 14.91 17.21
C LEU A 24 -3.16 13.45 16.91
N ALA A 25 -3.99 12.53 17.42
CA ALA A 25 -3.92 11.14 17.00
C ALA A 25 -4.03 11.10 15.47
N GLY A 26 -3.11 10.38 14.81
CA GLY A 26 -3.17 10.17 13.37
C GLY A 26 -4.49 9.52 12.95
N PRO A 27 -4.84 9.55 11.65
CA PRO A 27 -6.07 8.96 11.17
C PRO A 27 -6.17 7.50 11.59
N ALA A 28 -7.33 7.08 12.08
CA ALA A 28 -7.55 5.70 12.46
C ALA A 28 -7.42 4.80 11.23
N VAL A 29 -6.67 3.69 11.36
CA VAL A 29 -6.42 2.75 10.28
C VAL A 29 -7.32 1.53 10.45
N ARG A 30 -8.03 1.14 9.38
CA ARG A 30 -8.80 -0.10 9.34
C ARG A 30 -8.14 -1.11 8.42
N GLN A 31 -8.09 -2.36 8.87
CA GLN A 31 -7.49 -3.47 8.12
C GLN A 31 -8.57 -4.38 7.54
N TYR A 32 -8.32 -4.88 6.33
CA TYR A 32 -9.13 -5.86 5.62
C TYR A 32 -8.25 -6.97 5.06
N GLY A 33 -8.85 -8.15 4.85
CA GLY A 33 -8.19 -9.35 4.37
C GLY A 33 -7.76 -10.30 5.50
N PRO A 34 -7.12 -11.43 5.16
CA PRO A 34 -6.63 -11.79 3.83
C PRO A 34 -7.74 -12.07 2.82
N PHE A 35 -7.52 -11.68 1.56
CA PHE A 35 -8.36 -12.07 0.43
C PHE A 35 -7.51 -12.82 -0.59
N PRO A 36 -7.68 -14.15 -0.72
CA PRO A 36 -7.01 -14.93 -1.76
C PRO A 36 -7.31 -14.36 -3.14
N SER A 37 -6.28 -14.21 -3.96
CA SER A 37 -6.36 -13.58 -5.27
C SER A 37 -5.37 -14.21 -6.23
N THR A 38 -5.69 -14.11 -7.52
CA THR A 38 -4.79 -14.43 -8.62
C THR A 38 -4.74 -13.27 -9.61
N SER A 39 -3.67 -13.17 -10.38
CA SER A 39 -3.54 -12.19 -11.47
C SER A 39 -2.53 -12.68 -12.50
N PRO A 40 -2.75 -12.47 -13.80
CA PRO A 40 -1.63 -12.42 -14.73
C PRO A 40 -0.72 -11.26 -14.35
N ASP A 41 0.60 -11.43 -14.51
CA ASP A 41 1.59 -10.37 -14.34
C ASP A 41 2.29 -10.04 -15.67
N SER A 42 2.24 -8.77 -16.04
CA SER A 42 2.77 -8.27 -17.30
C SER A 42 4.25 -7.87 -17.16
N GLY A 43 5.06 -8.23 -18.14
CA GLY A 43 6.45 -7.81 -18.23
C GLY A 43 6.62 -6.50 -18.99
N THR A 44 7.85 -6.01 -19.03
CA THR A 44 8.25 -4.80 -19.78
C THR A 44 7.98 -4.89 -21.29
N CYS A 45 7.79 -6.11 -21.82
CA CYS A 45 7.45 -6.34 -23.23
C CYS A 45 5.93 -6.38 -23.51
N GLY A 46 5.08 -6.19 -22.49
CA GLY A 46 3.62 -6.18 -22.62
C GLY A 46 2.96 -7.57 -22.71
N ASN A 47 3.74 -8.65 -22.61
CA ASN A 47 3.20 -10.00 -22.42
C ASN A 47 2.99 -10.32 -20.94
N ASP A 48 2.08 -11.25 -20.66
CA ASP A 48 1.97 -11.83 -19.32
C ASP A 48 3.05 -12.91 -19.13
N TRP A 49 4.08 -12.60 -18.33
CA TRP A 49 5.23 -13.50 -18.11
C TRP A 49 4.99 -14.49 -16.97
N ALA A 50 3.97 -14.26 -16.12
CA ALA A 50 3.61 -15.17 -15.03
C ALA A 50 2.13 -15.10 -14.64
N GLU A 51 1.69 -16.14 -13.94
CA GLU A 51 0.43 -16.20 -13.20
C GLU A 51 0.73 -16.16 -11.70
N ASP A 52 0.24 -15.11 -11.04
CA ASP A 52 0.45 -14.85 -9.62
C ASP A 52 -0.70 -15.42 -8.78
N SER A 53 -0.37 -15.82 -7.55
CA SER A 53 -1.31 -16.20 -6.49
C SER A 53 -0.84 -15.60 -5.18
N PHE A 54 -1.70 -14.85 -4.47
CA PHE A 54 -1.34 -14.12 -3.26
C PHE A 54 -2.56 -13.79 -2.39
N ASP A 55 -2.31 -13.39 -1.15
CA ASP A 55 -3.30 -12.79 -0.25
C ASP A 55 -3.24 -11.27 -0.36
N ARG A 56 -4.35 -10.62 -0.73
CA ARG A 56 -4.48 -9.16 -0.63
C ARG A 56 -4.86 -8.77 0.79
N HIS A 57 -4.21 -7.72 1.29
CA HIS A 57 -4.56 -7.04 2.53
C HIS A 57 -4.68 -5.55 2.27
N PHE A 58 -5.72 -4.91 2.81
CA PHE A 58 -5.90 -3.48 2.67
C PHE A 58 -5.81 -2.80 4.03
N LYS A 59 -5.09 -1.68 4.09
CA LYS A 59 -5.02 -0.78 5.24
C LYS A 59 -5.58 0.57 4.81
N VAL A 60 -6.74 0.93 5.32
CA VAL A 60 -7.46 2.15 4.96
C VAL A 60 -7.26 3.18 6.05
N ASN A 61 -6.71 4.36 5.70
CA ASN A 61 -6.87 5.54 6.54
C ASN A 61 -8.35 5.96 6.49
N THR A 62 -9.03 5.94 7.62
CA THR A 62 -10.50 6.11 7.67
C THR A 62 -10.94 7.58 7.66
N SER A 63 -10.02 8.51 7.86
CA SER A 63 -10.23 9.94 7.68
C SER A 63 -9.64 10.39 6.33
N PRO A 64 -10.30 11.31 5.61
CA PRO A 64 -9.75 11.85 4.39
C PRO A 64 -8.51 12.71 4.68
N ASN A 65 -7.61 12.77 3.70
CA ASN A 65 -6.51 13.69 3.61
C ASN A 65 -7.04 15.14 3.50
N PRO A 66 -6.20 16.17 3.72
CA PRO A 66 -6.62 17.58 3.63
C PRO A 66 -7.22 17.99 2.28
N ASP A 67 -6.88 17.29 1.20
CA ASP A 67 -7.42 17.49 -0.15
C ASP A 67 -8.73 16.71 -0.42
N GLY A 68 -9.25 16.00 0.58
CA GLY A 68 -10.47 15.19 0.47
C GLY A 68 -10.25 13.78 -0.07
N THR A 69 -9.04 13.40 -0.45
CA THR A 69 -8.72 12.04 -0.89
C THR A 69 -8.58 11.07 0.29
N TYR A 70 -8.51 9.76 0.03
CA TYR A 70 -8.15 8.77 1.04
C TYR A 70 -6.91 7.99 0.62
N THR A 71 -6.08 7.64 1.59
CA THR A 71 -4.93 6.76 1.38
C THR A 71 -5.27 5.33 1.78
N VAL A 72 -5.03 4.39 0.87
CA VAL A 72 -5.12 2.95 1.12
C VAL A 72 -3.78 2.32 0.80
N VAL A 73 -3.26 1.49 1.70
CA VAL A 73 -2.12 0.61 1.41
C VAL A 73 -2.67 -0.77 1.11
N GLU A 74 -2.40 -1.28 -0.08
CA GLU A 74 -2.66 -2.66 -0.43
C GLU A 74 -1.36 -3.45 -0.35
N GLU A 75 -1.36 -4.56 0.37
CA GLU A 75 -0.21 -5.45 0.53
C GLU A 75 -0.52 -6.80 -0.10
N PHE A 76 0.40 -7.31 -0.90
CA PHE A 76 0.35 -8.59 -1.56
C PHE A 76 1.26 -9.54 -0.80
N LYS A 77 0.67 -10.49 -0.07
CA LYS A 77 1.41 -11.35 0.87
C LYS A 77 1.30 -12.81 0.49
N LYS A 78 2.28 -13.59 0.98
CA LYS A 78 2.39 -15.04 0.75
C LYS A 78 2.31 -15.39 -0.74
N GLY A 79 2.83 -14.50 -1.58
CA GLY A 79 2.70 -14.64 -3.01
C GLY A 79 3.56 -15.76 -3.58
N THR A 80 3.04 -16.39 -4.61
CA THR A 80 3.74 -17.34 -5.48
C THR A 80 3.40 -17.00 -6.92
N PHE A 81 4.29 -17.36 -7.83
CA PHE A 81 4.03 -17.21 -9.26
C PHE A 81 4.45 -18.45 -10.02
N VAL A 82 3.86 -18.64 -11.20
CA VAL A 82 4.28 -19.63 -12.20
C VAL A 82 4.50 -18.90 -13.52
N THR A 83 5.67 -19.08 -14.12
CA THR A 83 6.04 -18.40 -15.37
C THR A 83 5.34 -18.98 -16.59
N ASN A 84 5.05 -18.11 -17.55
CA ASN A 84 4.62 -18.40 -18.90
C ASN A 84 5.83 -18.34 -19.85
N LEU A 85 5.88 -19.21 -20.86
CA LEU A 85 6.95 -19.20 -21.86
C LEU A 85 6.89 -17.90 -22.67
N GLY A 86 7.99 -17.17 -22.76
CA GLY A 86 8.06 -15.97 -23.58
C GLY A 86 9.18 -15.00 -23.17
N PRO A 87 9.04 -13.71 -23.53
CA PRO A 87 9.90 -12.66 -23.00
C PRO A 87 9.86 -12.66 -21.47
N SER A 88 11.04 -12.51 -20.87
CA SER A 88 11.20 -12.39 -19.42
C SER A 88 10.63 -11.06 -18.92
N PRO A 89 10.34 -10.92 -17.61
CA PRO A 89 9.77 -9.68 -17.08
C PRO A 89 10.59 -8.42 -17.43
N GLY A 90 11.93 -8.53 -17.41
CA GLY A 90 12.85 -7.46 -17.78
C GLY A 90 13.24 -7.41 -19.26
N GLY A 91 12.64 -8.24 -20.10
CA GLY A 91 13.07 -8.53 -21.47
C GLY A 91 13.16 -7.33 -22.43
N CYS A 92 12.47 -6.22 -22.13
CA CYS A 92 12.44 -5.03 -22.98
C CYS A 92 13.07 -3.78 -22.34
N GLU A 93 13.55 -3.86 -21.11
CA GLU A 93 14.17 -2.73 -20.41
C GLU A 93 15.51 -3.07 -19.76
N THR A 94 15.53 -4.06 -18.87
CA THR A 94 16.69 -4.34 -18.00
C THR A 94 17.59 -5.45 -18.55
N ASN A 95 17.05 -6.36 -19.36
CA ASN A 95 17.76 -7.46 -20.00
C ASN A 95 17.22 -7.67 -21.42
N LEU A 96 17.65 -6.81 -22.34
CA LEU A 96 17.11 -6.76 -23.70
C LEU A 96 17.17 -8.12 -24.41
N GLY A 97 16.01 -8.63 -24.82
CA GLY A 97 15.85 -9.92 -25.48
C GLY A 97 15.83 -11.12 -24.52
N GLY A 98 15.76 -10.88 -23.21
CA GLY A 98 15.62 -11.92 -22.20
C GLY A 98 14.37 -12.76 -22.39
N THR A 99 14.49 -14.06 -22.08
CA THR A 99 13.39 -15.03 -22.17
C THR A 99 13.33 -15.90 -20.92
N VAL A 100 12.13 -16.36 -20.61
CA VAL A 100 11.86 -17.28 -19.50
C VAL A 100 11.08 -18.50 -20.00
N ALA A 101 11.42 -19.69 -19.50
CA ALA A 101 10.69 -20.91 -19.80
C ALA A 101 9.38 -20.96 -18.98
N ALA A 102 8.37 -21.68 -19.46
CA ALA A 102 7.17 -21.93 -18.68
C ALA A 102 7.46 -22.84 -17.47
N GLY A 103 6.70 -22.63 -16.39
CA GLY A 103 6.66 -23.54 -15.25
C GLY A 103 7.69 -23.29 -14.16
N LEU A 104 8.56 -22.29 -14.28
CA LEU A 104 9.35 -21.83 -13.14
C LEU A 104 8.43 -21.29 -12.07
N THR A 105 8.67 -21.69 -10.83
CA THR A 105 7.92 -21.24 -9.65
C THR A 105 8.80 -20.40 -8.75
N GLY A 106 8.22 -19.39 -8.12
CA GLY A 106 8.93 -18.59 -7.14
C GLY A 106 8.02 -17.99 -6.08
N LYS A 107 8.59 -17.06 -5.31
CA LYS A 107 7.89 -16.28 -4.29
C LYS A 107 7.78 -14.84 -4.75
N MET A 108 6.68 -14.21 -4.36
CA MET A 108 6.49 -12.78 -4.56
C MET A 108 5.87 -12.11 -3.34
N ASP A 109 6.23 -10.86 -3.12
CA ASP A 109 5.53 -9.91 -2.27
C ASP A 109 5.48 -8.55 -2.93
N GLY A 110 4.55 -7.71 -2.49
CA GLY A 110 4.44 -6.38 -3.04
C GLY A 110 3.49 -5.48 -2.29
N SER A 111 3.42 -4.23 -2.75
CA SER A 111 2.50 -3.25 -2.20
C SER A 111 2.12 -2.17 -3.20
N PHE A 112 0.92 -1.65 -3.01
CA PHE A 112 0.46 -0.38 -3.57
C PHE A 112 0.25 0.64 -2.46
N THR A 113 0.63 1.89 -2.73
CA THR A 113 0.00 3.05 -2.08
C THR A 113 -1.02 3.61 -3.05
N ILE A 114 -2.28 3.54 -2.67
CA ILE A 114 -3.43 3.90 -3.47
C ILE A 114 -4.01 5.21 -2.93
N ILE A 115 -4.29 6.14 -3.83
CA ILE A 115 -5.00 7.39 -3.54
C ILE A 115 -6.39 7.29 -4.12
N VAL A 116 -7.41 7.40 -3.27
CA VAL A 116 -8.83 7.26 -3.64
C VAL A 116 -9.48 8.63 -3.66
N SER A 117 -10.22 8.91 -4.73
CA SER A 117 -10.92 10.19 -4.96
C SER A 117 -12.40 9.97 -5.27
N GLY A 118 -13.23 10.99 -5.01
CA GLY A 118 -14.65 10.97 -5.40
C GLY A 118 -15.54 9.97 -4.64
N GLY A 119 -15.13 9.57 -3.44
CA GLY A 119 -15.85 8.63 -2.58
C GLY A 119 -15.72 9.00 -1.09
N ASN A 120 -16.48 8.31 -0.24
CA ASN A 120 -16.43 8.47 1.21
C ASN A 120 -16.23 7.10 1.85
N PHE A 121 -15.36 7.03 2.87
CA PHE A 121 -15.15 5.80 3.60
C PHE A 121 -16.45 5.29 4.25
N ASN A 122 -16.86 4.08 3.89
CA ASN A 122 -17.98 3.35 4.46
C ASN A 122 -17.47 2.35 5.52
N PRO A 123 -17.76 2.54 6.82
CA PRO A 123 -17.34 1.61 7.86
C PRO A 123 -18.07 0.26 7.79
N ASN A 124 -19.05 0.08 6.93
CA ASN A 124 -19.69 -1.21 6.69
C ASN A 124 -19.30 -1.81 5.33
N GLY A 125 -18.40 -1.15 4.59
CA GLY A 125 -17.88 -1.67 3.33
C GLY A 125 -17.11 -2.96 3.55
N THR A 126 -17.37 -3.97 2.74
CA THR A 126 -16.70 -5.27 2.77
C THR A 126 -16.18 -5.61 1.38
N CYS A 127 -15.19 -6.50 1.26
CA CYS A 127 -14.77 -6.90 -0.08
C CYS A 127 -15.79 -7.85 -0.72
N PRO A 128 -16.10 -7.70 -2.03
CA PRO A 128 -16.86 -8.71 -2.77
C PRO A 128 -16.14 -10.06 -2.80
N ALA A 129 -16.85 -11.11 -3.23
CA ALA A 129 -16.31 -12.48 -3.33
C ALA A 129 -14.98 -12.54 -4.13
N VAL A 130 -14.87 -11.77 -5.22
CA VAL A 130 -13.60 -11.54 -5.93
C VAL A 130 -13.08 -10.15 -5.56
N CYS A 131 -12.14 -10.13 -4.61
CA CYS A 131 -11.62 -8.91 -4.02
C CYS A 131 -10.48 -8.29 -4.85
N THR A 132 -10.79 -7.72 -6.01
CA THR A 132 -9.81 -6.90 -6.75
C THR A 132 -9.63 -5.54 -6.08
N THR A 133 -8.54 -4.83 -6.37
CA THR A 133 -8.35 -3.43 -5.95
C THR A 133 -9.56 -2.57 -6.31
N LYS A 134 -10.02 -2.63 -7.56
CA LYS A 134 -11.21 -1.90 -8.03
C LYS A 134 -12.48 -2.29 -7.26
N GLY A 135 -12.69 -3.59 -7.04
CA GLY A 135 -13.85 -4.10 -6.30
C GLY A 135 -13.85 -3.65 -4.84
N PHE A 136 -12.68 -3.66 -4.20
CA PHE A 136 -12.49 -3.16 -2.85
C PHE A 136 -12.79 -1.66 -2.76
N ILE A 137 -12.18 -0.85 -3.64
CA ILE A 137 -12.41 0.60 -3.66
C ILE A 137 -13.88 0.94 -3.87
N ALA A 138 -14.54 0.30 -4.84
CA ALA A 138 -15.96 0.54 -5.12
C ALA A 138 -16.87 0.21 -3.92
N SER A 139 -16.54 -0.86 -3.18
CA SER A 139 -17.34 -1.29 -2.02
C SER A 139 -17.10 -0.43 -0.77
N VAL A 140 -15.86 -0.04 -0.52
CA VAL A 140 -15.47 0.70 0.70
C VAL A 140 -15.64 2.21 0.55
N PHE A 141 -15.50 2.77 -0.65
CA PHE A 141 -15.58 4.21 -0.88
C PHE A 141 -16.77 4.65 -1.75
N GLY A 142 -17.49 3.69 -2.34
CA GLY A 142 -18.64 3.92 -3.20
C GLY A 142 -18.34 3.66 -4.69
N PRO A 143 -19.36 3.33 -5.50
CA PRO A 143 -19.19 2.84 -6.87
C PRO A 143 -18.63 3.87 -7.86
N THR A 144 -18.68 5.15 -7.50
CA THR A 144 -18.14 6.26 -8.30
C THR A 144 -16.71 6.64 -7.91
N ALA A 145 -16.16 6.04 -6.86
CA ALA A 145 -14.80 6.33 -6.41
C ALA A 145 -13.79 5.90 -7.48
N THR A 146 -12.82 6.77 -7.73
CA THR A 146 -11.68 6.49 -8.61
C THR A 146 -10.42 6.33 -7.77
N TYR A 147 -9.37 5.75 -8.35
CA TYR A 147 -8.11 5.60 -7.65
C TYR A 147 -6.89 5.69 -8.57
N ASP A 148 -5.78 6.16 -8.02
CA ASP A 148 -4.46 6.17 -8.63
C ASP A 148 -3.47 5.39 -7.76
N ILE A 149 -2.42 4.85 -8.38
CA ILE A 149 -1.35 4.10 -7.70
C ILE A 149 -0.02 4.82 -7.95
N PRO A 150 0.26 5.94 -7.27
CA PRO A 150 1.49 6.70 -7.48
C PRO A 150 2.74 5.99 -6.96
N THR A 151 2.58 4.93 -6.16
CA THR A 151 3.73 4.22 -5.58
C THR A 151 3.43 2.74 -5.49
N PHE A 152 4.32 1.94 -6.04
CA PHE A 152 4.24 0.49 -5.99
C PHE A 152 5.65 -0.13 -5.93
N LEU A 153 5.71 -1.33 -5.39
CA LEU A 153 6.90 -2.16 -5.35
C LEU A 153 6.47 -3.61 -5.28
N PHE A 154 6.92 -4.41 -6.23
CA PHE A 154 6.83 -5.87 -6.20
C PHE A 154 8.22 -6.45 -6.31
N HIS A 155 8.42 -7.55 -5.59
CA HIS A 155 9.64 -8.34 -5.67
C HIS A 155 9.26 -9.79 -5.95
N TYR A 156 9.85 -10.33 -7.00
CA TYR A 156 9.75 -11.71 -7.42
C TYR A 156 11.11 -12.36 -7.27
N ASN A 157 11.15 -13.55 -6.66
CA ASN A 157 12.35 -14.37 -6.54
C ASN A 157 12.07 -15.76 -7.12
N ALA A 158 12.81 -16.11 -8.18
CA ALA A 158 12.74 -17.40 -8.87
C ALA A 158 13.85 -18.36 -8.43
N ASN A 159 14.33 -18.26 -7.18
CA ASN A 159 15.49 -19.00 -6.68
C ASN A 159 16.73 -18.77 -7.56
N ASN A 160 17.23 -19.82 -8.21
CA ASN A 160 18.43 -19.79 -9.05
C ASN A 160 18.19 -19.12 -10.42
N ASN A 161 16.93 -18.83 -10.78
CA ASN A 161 16.55 -18.24 -12.06
C ASN A 161 16.47 -16.70 -12.02
N GLY A 162 16.81 -16.09 -10.89
CA GLY A 162 16.96 -14.64 -10.75
C GLY A 162 15.87 -13.96 -9.92
N ASP A 163 15.97 -12.64 -9.89
CA ASP A 163 15.09 -11.74 -9.15
C ASP A 163 14.59 -10.64 -10.07
N TRP A 164 13.29 -10.36 -9.99
CA TRP A 164 12.65 -9.25 -10.69
C TRP A 164 12.02 -8.28 -9.70
N LYS A 165 12.26 -6.99 -9.89
CA LYS A 165 11.60 -5.92 -9.15
C LYS A 165 10.85 -5.05 -10.13
N ASN A 166 9.53 -5.00 -9.96
CA ASN A 166 8.62 -4.10 -10.67
C ASN A 166 8.27 -2.96 -9.71
N ALA A 167 8.74 -1.74 -9.97
CA ALA A 167 8.64 -0.66 -9.00
C ALA A 167 8.42 0.71 -9.63
N SER A 168 7.66 1.56 -8.94
CA SER A 168 7.53 2.95 -9.35
C SER A 168 8.89 3.66 -9.28
N SER A 169 9.06 4.73 -10.05
CA SER A 169 10.33 5.48 -10.11
C SER A 169 10.81 5.96 -8.74
N ASN A 170 9.89 6.40 -7.87
CA ASN A 170 10.19 6.79 -6.48
C ASN A 170 10.51 5.60 -5.54
N ARG A 171 10.45 4.37 -6.04
CA ARG A 171 10.89 3.13 -5.38
C ARG A 171 12.09 2.48 -6.06
N GLY A 172 12.71 3.17 -7.02
CA GLY A 172 13.94 2.74 -7.69
C GLY A 172 13.74 2.24 -9.11
N GLY A 173 12.50 2.18 -9.60
CA GLY A 173 12.21 1.68 -10.94
C GLY A 173 12.41 0.18 -11.09
N ASP A 174 12.15 -0.29 -12.30
CA ASP A 174 12.29 -1.68 -12.66
C ASP A 174 13.76 -2.14 -12.64
N ARG A 175 14.00 -3.34 -12.10
CA ARG A 175 15.36 -3.87 -11.94
C ARG A 175 15.40 -5.39 -11.88
N GLY A 176 16.48 -5.94 -12.43
CA GLY A 176 16.74 -7.38 -12.43
C GLY A 176 16.06 -8.06 -13.61
N ASP A 177 15.99 -9.37 -13.57
CA ASP A 177 15.22 -10.19 -14.52
C ASP A 177 15.09 -11.63 -13.98
N ILE A 178 14.11 -12.36 -14.50
CA ILE A 178 13.95 -13.81 -14.27
C ILE A 178 14.09 -14.52 -15.62
N THR A 179 15.08 -15.39 -15.75
CA THR A 179 15.39 -16.06 -17.03
C THR A 179 15.72 -17.54 -16.86
N GLY A 180 15.82 -18.25 -17.99
CA GLY A 180 16.21 -19.65 -18.03
C GLY A 180 15.03 -20.61 -17.88
N GLY A 181 15.33 -21.87 -17.56
CA GLY A 181 14.36 -22.94 -17.39
C GLY A 181 14.61 -23.79 -16.14
N PRO A 182 13.69 -24.72 -15.82
CA PRO A 182 13.76 -25.58 -14.65
C PRO A 182 14.93 -26.58 -14.70
#